data_AF-A0A7C5X5A3-F1
#
_entry.id   AF-A0A7C5X5A3-F1
#
_cell.length_a   1.000
_cell.length_b   1.000
_cell.length_c   1.000
_cell.angle_alpha   90.00
_cell.angle_beta   90.00
_cell.angle_gamma   90.00
#
_symmetry.space_group_name_H-M   'P 1'
#
loop_
_entity.id
_entity.type
_entity.pdbx_description
1 polymer ?
#
loop_
_entity_poly.entity_id
_entity_poly.type
_entity_poly.pdbx_seq_one_letter_code
_entity_poly.pdbx_strand_id
1 'polypeptide(L)'
;MNLLFREDGQVELGFRGKIWLQGLDLRLRRAGKVLTLRDFQAGPWTKEHRVGKRIWRRRLSLSNEEVLELRLVQEDQILQVEAEFLVEFSGLQGSLDYTDPPVVLPVFAPAPDLSYFLCTFGLEGAAGEFPGGYWPEARLGKVAEGFPQKPWAPLVLWDEGGALALAPGELFLTSPFVPCGEGFGRALAGDFPAIPKGTVLSTWIAVGESPEEALLRLGEALRADAPKGKWEASPLLSRLGYWNAYGSYYTELIHPMEEKTLLALAEEFRQKKIPVGYFGLDLWYPYERIGRAKVFRPDPRKYPRGLREIREKTRLPFVLHLSALSEKNLYGADGTDPAVYEEIAAEIKEEGGVAVWHDWLRTWQFVTPKLLSDPWAAERWFSGMCQAFR
;
A
#
# COMPACT_ATOMS: atom_id res chain seq x y z
N MET A 1 -18.35 11.19 -16.46
CA MET A 1 -18.77 10.01 -15.66
C MET A 1 -20.17 10.27 -15.12
N ASN A 2 -21.07 9.32 -15.34
CA ASN A 2 -22.49 9.40 -14.96
C ASN A 2 -22.81 8.29 -13.98
N LEU A 3 -23.51 8.61 -12.89
CA LEU A 3 -24.05 7.63 -11.97
C LEU A 3 -25.53 7.40 -12.29
N LEU A 4 -25.90 6.14 -12.49
CA LEU A 4 -27.28 5.72 -12.72
C LEU A 4 -27.73 4.93 -11.49
N PHE A 5 -28.92 5.27 -10.97
CA PHE A 5 -29.52 4.62 -9.81
C PHE A 5 -30.75 3.85 -10.28
N ARG A 6 -30.72 2.53 -10.12
CA ARG A 6 -31.82 1.65 -10.51
C ARG A 6 -32.90 1.60 -9.43
N GLU A 7 -34.10 1.18 -9.81
CA GLU A 7 -35.25 1.08 -8.89
C GLU A 7 -35.00 0.07 -7.75
N ASP A 8 -34.21 -0.97 -8.02
CA ASP A 8 -33.75 -1.95 -7.02
C ASP A 8 -32.64 -1.39 -6.09
N GLY A 9 -32.25 -0.12 -6.28
CA GLY A 9 -31.23 0.58 -5.52
C GLY A 9 -29.79 0.26 -5.94
N GLN A 10 -29.59 -0.55 -6.99
CA GLN A 10 -28.27 -0.76 -7.58
C GLN A 10 -27.75 0.53 -8.21
N VAL A 11 -26.43 0.68 -8.22
CA VAL A 11 -25.74 1.82 -8.83
C VAL A 11 -24.90 1.32 -9.99
N GLU A 12 -24.97 2.03 -11.10
CA GLU A 12 -24.17 1.76 -12.29
C GLU A 12 -23.31 2.98 -12.61
N LEU A 13 -22.03 2.73 -12.89
CA LEU A 13 -21.08 3.73 -13.31
C LEU A 13 -21.01 3.75 -14.84
N GLY A 14 -21.60 4.79 -15.43
CA GLY A 14 -21.57 5.04 -16.85
C GLY A 14 -20.41 5.94 -17.27
N PHE A 15 -19.71 5.57 -18.33
CA PHE A 15 -18.74 6.41 -19.00
C PHE A 15 -18.95 6.38 -20.52
N ARG A 16 -19.05 7.57 -21.13
CA ARG A 16 -19.29 7.78 -22.57
C ARG A 16 -20.43 6.90 -23.15
N GLY A 17 -21.54 6.82 -22.43
CA GLY A 17 -22.76 6.12 -22.87
C GLY A 17 -22.76 4.60 -22.64
N LYS A 18 -21.67 4.05 -22.11
CA LYS A 18 -21.54 2.63 -21.74
C LYS A 18 -21.53 2.48 -20.22
N ILE A 19 -22.08 1.38 -19.70
CA ILE A 19 -21.94 1.00 -18.29
C ILE A 19 -20.63 0.25 -18.13
N TRP A 20 -19.76 0.72 -17.24
CA TRP A 20 -18.42 0.18 -17.03
C TRP A 20 -18.32 -0.64 -15.75
N LEU A 21 -18.93 -0.15 -14.67
CA LEU A 21 -19.04 -0.87 -13.41
C LEU A 21 -20.51 -0.93 -13.01
N GLN A 22 -20.94 -2.10 -12.57
CA GLN A 22 -22.24 -2.31 -11.96
C GLN A 22 -22.04 -2.69 -10.50
N GLY A 23 -22.98 -2.27 -9.68
CA GLY A 23 -23.06 -2.69 -8.29
C GLY A 23 -22.31 -1.80 -7.32
N LEU A 24 -22.73 -1.94 -6.06
CA LEU A 24 -22.11 -1.46 -4.84
C LEU A 24 -22.48 -2.46 -3.74
N ASP A 25 -22.20 -3.74 -4.00
CA ASP A 25 -22.48 -4.80 -3.04
C ASP A 25 -21.39 -4.82 -1.95
N LEU A 26 -21.56 -5.69 -0.97
CA LEU A 26 -20.63 -5.91 0.13
C LEU A 26 -20.59 -7.40 0.45
N ARG A 27 -19.50 -7.85 1.06
CA ARG A 27 -19.40 -9.16 1.71
C ARG A 27 -18.75 -8.98 3.07
N LEU A 28 -19.52 -9.24 4.12
CA LEU A 28 -19.08 -9.13 5.51
C LEU A 28 -19.20 -10.48 6.19
N ARG A 29 -18.08 -11.04 6.66
CA ARG A 29 -18.05 -12.31 7.38
C ARG A 29 -18.30 -12.08 8.86
N ARG A 30 -19.49 -12.44 9.32
CA ARG A 30 -19.93 -12.26 10.70
C ARG A 30 -20.51 -13.55 11.24
N ALA A 31 -20.00 -14.02 12.38
CA ALA A 31 -20.48 -15.21 13.08
C ALA A 31 -20.68 -16.44 12.16
N GLY A 32 -19.70 -16.74 11.30
CA GLY A 32 -19.72 -17.88 10.38
C GLY A 32 -20.64 -17.72 9.16
N LYS A 33 -21.23 -16.53 8.94
CA LYS A 33 -22.06 -16.20 7.78
C LYS A 33 -21.44 -15.10 6.94
N VAL A 34 -21.62 -15.18 5.62
CA VAL A 34 -21.29 -14.08 4.71
C VAL A 34 -22.56 -13.26 4.49
N LEU A 35 -22.57 -12.04 5.01
CA LEU A 35 -23.62 -11.06 4.77
C LEU A 35 -23.34 -10.33 3.46
N THR A 36 -24.39 -10.12 2.67
CA THR A 36 -24.41 -9.36 1.42
C THR A 36 -25.38 -8.21 1.53
N LEU A 37 -25.46 -7.31 0.54
CA LEU A 37 -26.42 -6.20 0.57
C LEU A 37 -27.88 -6.67 0.77
N ARG A 38 -28.23 -7.90 0.35
CA ARG A 38 -29.56 -8.49 0.52
C ARG A 38 -29.94 -8.77 1.98
N ASP A 39 -28.95 -8.89 2.86
CA ASP A 39 -29.16 -9.10 4.29
C ASP A 39 -29.46 -7.80 5.03
N PHE A 40 -29.37 -6.65 4.35
CA PHE A 40 -29.60 -5.32 4.92
C PHE A 40 -30.92 -4.73 4.41
N GLN A 41 -31.61 -4.04 5.30
CA GLN A 41 -32.68 -3.11 4.92
C GLN A 41 -32.03 -1.81 4.44
N ALA A 42 -32.16 -1.54 3.15
CA ALA A 42 -31.48 -0.41 2.53
C ALA A 42 -32.44 0.75 2.30
N GLY A 43 -32.15 1.91 2.90
CA GLY A 43 -32.92 3.14 2.70
C GLY A 43 -32.83 3.67 1.26
N PRO A 44 -33.60 4.71 0.91
CA PRO A 44 -33.47 5.35 -0.39
C PRO A 44 -32.14 6.07 -0.54
N TRP A 45 -31.67 6.21 -1.78
CA TRP A 45 -30.59 7.13 -2.09
C TRP A 45 -31.06 8.58 -1.91
N THR A 46 -30.33 9.34 -1.12
CA THR A 46 -30.54 10.79 -0.94
C THR A 46 -29.42 11.55 -1.64
N LYS A 47 -29.75 12.68 -2.26
CA LYS A 47 -28.79 13.50 -3.01
C LYS A 47 -28.59 14.84 -2.32
N GLU A 48 -27.33 15.19 -2.10
CA GLU A 48 -26.89 16.48 -1.58
C GLU A 48 -25.95 17.14 -2.61
N HIS A 49 -26.09 18.45 -2.79
CA HIS A 49 -25.16 19.23 -3.60
C HIS A 49 -24.37 20.14 -2.66
N ARG A 50 -23.04 20.07 -2.76
CA ARG A 50 -22.13 21.04 -2.16
C ARG A 50 -21.35 21.72 -3.27
N VAL A 51 -20.78 22.88 -3.01
CA VAL A 51 -19.97 23.60 -4.02
C VAL A 51 -18.88 22.65 -4.55
N GLY A 52 -18.88 22.41 -5.87
CA GLY A 52 -17.95 21.50 -6.55
C GLY A 52 -18.23 20.01 -6.39
N LYS A 53 -19.17 19.59 -5.53
CA LYS A 53 -19.38 18.17 -5.17
C LYS A 53 -20.82 17.72 -5.31
N ARG A 54 -21.03 16.57 -5.92
CA ARG A 54 -22.30 15.85 -5.90
C ARG A 54 -22.15 14.66 -4.96
N ILE A 55 -23.04 14.58 -3.97
CA ILE A 55 -22.98 13.55 -2.93
C ILE A 55 -24.28 12.76 -2.96
N TRP A 56 -24.17 11.43 -3.00
CA TRP A 56 -25.29 10.54 -2.78
C TRP A 56 -25.04 9.71 -1.53
N ARG A 57 -26.07 9.51 -0.72
CA ARG A 57 -25.98 8.71 0.52
C ARG A 57 -27.07 7.67 0.60
N ARG A 58 -26.74 6.51 1.14
CA ARG A 58 -27.68 5.43 1.45
C ARG A 58 -27.32 4.78 2.76
N ARG A 59 -28.28 4.65 3.66
CA ARG A 59 -28.10 3.93 4.93
C ARG A 59 -28.56 2.49 4.79
N LEU A 60 -27.82 1.60 5.43
CA LEU A 60 -28.08 0.17 5.48
C LEU A 60 -28.28 -0.24 6.94
N SER A 61 -29.42 -0.87 7.19
CA SER A 61 -29.78 -1.34 8.52
C SER A 61 -29.74 -2.86 8.59
N LEU A 62 -29.19 -3.40 9.68
CA LEU A 62 -29.17 -4.82 9.99
C LEU A 62 -29.91 -5.02 11.30
N SER A 63 -30.94 -5.88 11.32
CA SER A 63 -31.78 -6.10 12.51
C SER A 63 -32.37 -4.81 13.10
N ASN A 64 -32.79 -3.88 12.23
CA ASN A 64 -33.36 -2.55 12.56
C ASN A 64 -32.38 -1.53 13.18
N GLU A 65 -31.08 -1.80 13.20
CA GLU A 65 -30.04 -0.83 13.57
C GLU A 65 -29.34 -0.33 12.31
N GLU A 66 -29.16 1.00 12.17
CA GLU A 66 -28.37 1.58 11.07
C GLU A 66 -26.89 1.28 11.30
N VAL A 67 -26.30 0.41 10.49
CA VAL A 67 -24.93 -0.07 10.72
C VAL A 67 -23.92 0.50 9.73
N LEU A 68 -24.35 0.84 8.52
CA LEU A 68 -23.49 1.32 7.45
C LEU A 68 -24.14 2.50 6.71
N GLU A 69 -23.33 3.48 6.32
CA GLU A 69 -23.69 4.49 5.34
C GLU A 69 -22.78 4.37 4.12
N LEU A 70 -23.37 4.14 2.94
CA LEU A 70 -22.67 4.23 1.67
C LEU A 70 -22.75 5.67 1.16
N ARG A 71 -21.62 6.23 0.73
CA ARG A 71 -21.55 7.55 0.09
C ARG A 71 -20.85 7.49 -1.25
N LEU A 72 -21.41 8.20 -2.22
CA LEU A 72 -20.79 8.45 -3.52
C LEU A 72 -20.49 9.94 -3.59
N VAL A 73 -19.21 10.30 -3.59
CA VAL A 73 -18.77 11.71 -3.65
C VAL A 73 -18.10 11.92 -5.00
N GLN A 74 -18.77 12.64 -5.89
CA GLN A 74 -18.25 12.98 -7.21
C GLN A 74 -17.79 14.44 -7.25
N GLU A 75 -16.52 14.63 -7.58
CA GLU A 75 -15.86 15.92 -7.79
C GLU A 75 -15.08 15.84 -9.10
N ASP A 76 -15.45 16.65 -10.08
CA ASP A 76 -14.89 16.65 -11.43
C ASP A 76 -14.84 15.24 -12.07
N GLN A 77 -13.63 14.73 -12.27
CA GLN A 77 -13.31 13.45 -12.89
C GLN A 77 -12.94 12.37 -11.87
N ILE A 78 -13.23 12.62 -10.58
CA ILE A 78 -13.02 11.70 -9.46
C ILE A 78 -14.37 11.30 -8.86
N LEU A 79 -14.49 10.02 -8.50
CA LEU A 79 -15.55 9.48 -7.66
C LEU A 79 -14.92 8.76 -6.48
N GLN A 80 -15.34 9.12 -5.29
CA GLN A 80 -15.07 8.36 -4.07
C GLN A 80 -16.30 7.53 -3.74
N VAL A 81 -16.09 6.24 -3.53
CA VAL A 81 -17.10 5.30 -3.04
C VAL A 81 -16.73 4.96 -1.60
N GLU A 82 -17.46 5.54 -0.66
CA GLU A 82 -17.18 5.42 0.77
C GLU A 82 -18.20 4.52 1.44
N ALA A 83 -17.74 3.77 2.43
CA ALA A 83 -18.59 3.08 3.39
C ALA A 83 -18.16 3.44 4.81
N GLU A 84 -19.06 4.06 5.56
CA GLU A 84 -18.86 4.40 6.96
C GLU A 84 -19.60 3.42 7.87
N PHE A 85 -18.89 2.85 8.84
CA PHE A 85 -19.49 2.06 9.91
C PHE A 85 -20.09 2.99 10.97
N LEU A 86 -21.42 3.05 11.04
CA LEU A 86 -22.16 3.96 11.95
C LEU A 86 -22.16 3.48 13.41
N VAL A 87 -21.89 2.20 13.61
CA VAL A 87 -21.75 1.52 14.90
C VAL A 87 -20.53 0.62 14.88
N GLU A 88 -20.09 0.13 16.05
CA GLU A 88 -19.06 -0.91 16.07
C GLU A 88 -19.63 -2.18 15.44
N PHE A 89 -18.93 -2.72 14.44
CA PHE A 89 -19.37 -3.92 13.74
C PHE A 89 -18.59 -5.13 14.23
N SER A 90 -19.08 -5.74 15.32
CA SER A 90 -18.42 -6.85 16.02
C SER A 90 -18.88 -8.22 15.55
N GLY A 91 -18.10 -9.25 15.93
CA GLY A 91 -18.34 -10.65 15.56
C GLY A 91 -17.79 -11.00 14.18
N LEU A 92 -16.83 -10.21 13.69
CA LEU A 92 -16.11 -10.51 12.46
C LEU A 92 -15.28 -11.77 12.63
N GLN A 93 -15.27 -12.59 11.58
CA GLN A 93 -14.38 -13.73 11.51
C GLN A 93 -13.17 -13.34 10.69
N GLY A 94 -12.14 -12.89 11.39
CA GLY A 94 -10.86 -12.49 10.83
C GLY A 94 -10.17 -13.59 10.04
N SER A 95 -9.29 -13.18 9.14
CA SER A 95 -8.42 -14.06 8.39
C SER A 95 -7.13 -13.34 8.07
N LEU A 96 -6.02 -14.02 8.33
CA LEU A 96 -4.70 -13.57 7.86
C LEU A 96 -4.48 -13.94 6.37
N ASP A 97 -5.45 -14.57 5.73
CA ASP A 97 -5.46 -14.82 4.29
C ASP A 97 -6.06 -13.63 3.53
N TYR A 98 -5.23 -12.99 2.71
CA TYR A 98 -5.65 -11.86 1.87
C TYR A 98 -6.59 -12.28 0.74
N THR A 99 -6.66 -13.56 0.40
CA THR A 99 -7.60 -14.09 -0.60
C THR A 99 -8.98 -14.39 0.00
N ASP A 100 -9.07 -14.43 1.34
CA ASP A 100 -10.31 -14.70 2.06
C ASP A 100 -10.57 -13.69 3.20
N PRO A 101 -10.63 -12.38 2.89
CA PRO A 101 -10.72 -11.32 3.89
C PRO A 101 -12.07 -11.31 4.62
N PRO A 102 -12.11 -10.83 5.89
CA PRO A 102 -13.35 -10.71 6.66
C PRO A 102 -14.33 -9.69 6.07
N VAL A 103 -13.81 -8.72 5.31
CA VAL A 103 -14.50 -7.52 4.86
C VAL A 103 -14.15 -7.28 3.41
N VAL A 104 -15.16 -7.26 2.53
CA VAL A 104 -15.02 -6.86 1.13
C VAL A 104 -16.10 -5.84 0.81
N LEU A 105 -15.73 -4.58 0.64
CA LEU A 105 -16.65 -3.51 0.24
C LEU A 105 -15.91 -2.25 -0.25
N PRO A 106 -16.42 -1.57 -1.28
CA PRO A 106 -17.50 -2.00 -2.17
C PRO A 106 -17.08 -3.18 -3.08
N VAL A 107 -18.07 -3.92 -3.57
CA VAL A 107 -17.94 -4.95 -4.61
C VAL A 107 -18.56 -4.43 -5.92
N PHE A 108 -17.80 -4.57 -7.01
CA PHE A 108 -18.17 -4.14 -8.35
C PHE A 108 -18.14 -5.31 -9.33
N ALA A 109 -19.06 -5.29 -10.30
CA ALA A 109 -19.04 -6.13 -11.50
C ALA A 109 -18.66 -5.27 -12.72
N PRO A 110 -17.43 -5.39 -13.26
CA PRO A 110 -17.02 -4.66 -14.45
C PRO A 110 -17.64 -5.23 -15.72
N ALA A 111 -17.80 -4.40 -16.74
CA ALA A 111 -18.25 -4.85 -18.06
C ALA A 111 -17.24 -5.85 -18.67
N PRO A 112 -17.70 -6.98 -19.24
CA PRO A 112 -16.83 -8.10 -19.63
C PRO A 112 -15.90 -7.79 -20.80
N ASP A 113 -16.25 -6.81 -21.63
CA ASP A 113 -15.50 -6.43 -22.82
C ASP A 113 -14.31 -5.47 -22.54
N LEU A 114 -14.21 -4.96 -21.30
CA LEU A 114 -13.10 -4.11 -20.88
C LEU A 114 -11.80 -4.91 -20.79
N SER A 115 -10.70 -4.24 -21.13
CA SER A 115 -9.35 -4.67 -20.77
C SER A 115 -9.00 -4.21 -19.37
N TYR A 116 -8.03 -4.87 -18.73
CA TYR A 116 -7.49 -4.45 -17.45
C TYR A 116 -5.97 -4.48 -17.37
N PHE A 117 -5.45 -3.66 -16.46
CA PHE A 117 -4.08 -3.60 -16.00
C PHE A 117 -4.11 -3.55 -14.48
N LEU A 118 -3.29 -4.34 -13.83
CA LEU A 118 -3.17 -4.35 -12.38
C LEU A 118 -1.78 -4.77 -11.94
N CYS A 119 -1.44 -4.47 -10.70
CA CYS A 119 -0.25 -4.99 -10.03
C CYS A 119 -0.68 -5.90 -8.88
N THR A 120 -0.25 -7.16 -8.90
CA THR A 120 -0.51 -8.08 -7.79
C THR A 120 0.24 -7.63 -6.55
N PHE A 121 -0.37 -7.83 -5.38
CA PHE A 121 0.04 -7.19 -4.13
C PHE A 121 1.28 -7.81 -3.48
N GLY A 122 1.69 -9.01 -3.92
CA GLY A 122 2.86 -9.72 -3.39
C GLY A 122 2.61 -10.51 -2.10
N LEU A 123 1.35 -10.63 -1.65
CA LEU A 123 0.95 -11.36 -0.44
C LEU A 123 -0.01 -12.50 -0.78
N GLU A 124 0.29 -13.70 -0.29
CA GLU A 124 -0.49 -14.94 -0.47
C GLU A 124 -1.22 -15.36 0.82
N GLY A 125 -1.35 -14.45 1.80
CA GLY A 125 -1.91 -14.79 3.13
C GLY A 125 -0.92 -15.48 4.06
N ALA A 126 -1.31 -15.69 5.33
CA ALA A 126 -0.44 -16.25 6.39
C ALA A 126 -0.16 -17.76 6.31
N ALA A 127 -0.71 -18.48 5.33
CA ALA A 127 -0.53 -19.93 5.18
C ALA A 127 0.80 -20.32 4.50
N GLY A 128 1.62 -19.35 4.07
CA GLY A 128 2.91 -19.59 3.41
C GLY A 128 4.08 -19.91 4.36
N GLU A 129 5.19 -20.37 3.80
CA GLU A 129 6.47 -20.46 4.53
C GLU A 129 7.23 -19.14 4.43
N PHE A 130 8.07 -18.82 5.44
CA PHE A 130 8.95 -17.64 5.40
C PHE A 130 9.85 -17.66 4.14
N PRO A 131 10.00 -16.54 3.41
CA PRO A 131 9.63 -15.17 3.79
C PRO A 131 8.16 -14.77 3.55
N GLY A 132 7.32 -15.68 3.07
CA GLY A 132 5.89 -15.44 2.83
C GLY A 132 5.63 -14.54 1.63
N GLY A 133 4.51 -14.76 0.95
CA GLY A 133 4.12 -13.99 -0.23
C GLY A 133 4.88 -14.35 -1.51
N TYR A 134 4.75 -13.49 -2.52
CA TYR A 134 5.31 -13.69 -3.87
C TYR A 134 5.83 -12.36 -4.42
N TRP A 135 6.53 -12.39 -5.56
CA TRP A 135 6.94 -11.18 -6.26
C TRP A 135 5.75 -10.52 -6.95
N PRO A 136 5.43 -9.24 -6.64
CA PRO A 136 4.43 -8.48 -7.38
C PRO A 136 4.63 -8.56 -8.89
N GLU A 137 3.55 -8.70 -9.63
CA GLU A 137 3.53 -8.83 -11.08
C GLU A 137 2.58 -7.80 -11.67
N ALA A 138 3.04 -7.13 -12.73
CA ALA A 138 2.16 -6.41 -13.62
C ALA A 138 1.39 -7.40 -14.49
N ARG A 139 0.06 -7.29 -14.52
CA ARG A 139 -0.82 -8.16 -15.32
C ARG A 139 -1.68 -7.31 -16.25
N LEU A 140 -1.79 -7.77 -17.48
CA LEU A 140 -2.69 -7.25 -18.51
C LEU A 140 -3.63 -8.38 -18.92
N GLY A 141 -4.90 -8.09 -19.14
CA GLY A 141 -5.88 -9.09 -19.56
C GLY A 141 -7.23 -8.51 -19.96
N LYS A 142 -8.20 -9.39 -20.21
CA LYS A 142 -9.60 -9.04 -20.47
C LYS A 142 -10.49 -9.43 -19.29
N VAL A 143 -11.47 -8.60 -18.95
CA VAL A 143 -12.40 -8.90 -17.85
C VAL A 143 -13.14 -10.23 -18.08
N ALA A 144 -13.56 -10.52 -19.31
CA ALA A 144 -14.19 -11.79 -19.68
C ALA A 144 -13.33 -13.04 -19.42
N GLU A 145 -12.00 -12.90 -19.33
CA GLU A 145 -11.07 -14.00 -19.02
C GLU A 145 -10.90 -14.19 -17.50
N GLY A 146 -11.46 -13.29 -16.70
CA GLY A 146 -11.34 -13.27 -15.25
C GLY A 146 -10.11 -12.51 -14.74
N PHE A 147 -10.17 -12.13 -13.46
CA PHE A 147 -9.04 -11.54 -12.74
C PHE A 147 -8.12 -12.64 -12.17
N PRO A 148 -6.82 -12.34 -11.94
CA PRO A 148 -5.93 -13.22 -11.19
C PRO A 148 -6.53 -13.54 -9.82
N GLN A 149 -6.25 -14.71 -9.23
CA GLN A 149 -6.81 -15.06 -7.91
C GLN A 149 -6.11 -14.35 -6.74
N LYS A 150 -4.89 -13.88 -6.97
CA LYS A 150 -4.05 -13.16 -6.01
C LYS A 150 -4.60 -11.76 -5.77
N PRO A 151 -4.44 -11.11 -4.61
CA PRO A 151 -4.84 -9.70 -4.41
C PRO A 151 -4.08 -8.71 -5.30
N TRP A 152 -4.67 -7.54 -5.61
CA TRP A 152 -4.04 -6.49 -6.45
C TRP A 152 -4.45 -5.06 -6.08
N ALA A 153 -3.57 -4.10 -6.39
CA ALA A 153 -3.89 -2.68 -6.50
C ALA A 153 -2.72 -1.95 -7.19
N PRO A 154 -2.96 -0.87 -7.96
CA PRO A 154 -4.27 -0.37 -8.41
C PRO A 154 -4.89 -1.27 -9.49
N LEU A 155 -6.11 -0.95 -9.92
CA LEU A 155 -6.78 -1.54 -11.09
C LEU A 155 -7.06 -0.45 -12.12
N VAL A 156 -6.66 -0.65 -13.37
CA VAL A 156 -7.05 0.20 -14.50
C VAL A 156 -7.90 -0.64 -15.45
N LEU A 157 -9.08 -0.13 -15.80
CA LEU A 157 -9.98 -0.71 -16.80
C LEU A 157 -10.04 0.22 -18.00
N TRP A 158 -10.07 -0.32 -19.22
CA TRP A 158 -10.20 0.51 -20.44
C TRP A 158 -10.82 -0.22 -21.62
N ASP A 159 -11.27 0.58 -22.58
CA ASP A 159 -11.58 0.20 -23.95
C ASP A 159 -11.26 1.40 -24.89
N GLU A 160 -11.72 1.37 -26.14
CA GLU A 160 -11.52 2.47 -27.09
C GLU A 160 -12.24 3.77 -26.68
N GLY A 161 -13.23 3.67 -25.80
CA GLY A 161 -13.99 4.79 -25.26
C GLY A 161 -13.26 5.54 -24.15
N GLY A 162 -12.27 4.97 -23.47
CA GLY A 162 -11.41 5.66 -22.51
C GLY A 162 -10.95 4.75 -21.37
N ALA A 163 -10.84 5.26 -20.13
CA ALA A 163 -10.35 4.46 -19.00
C ALA A 163 -10.91 4.86 -17.63
N LEU A 164 -10.88 3.89 -16.71
CA LEU A 164 -11.08 4.05 -15.26
C LEU A 164 -9.85 3.55 -14.52
N ALA A 165 -9.31 4.33 -13.58
CA ALA A 165 -8.32 3.87 -12.62
C ALA A 165 -8.93 3.84 -11.22
N LEU A 166 -8.70 2.75 -10.49
CA LEU A 166 -9.24 2.50 -9.16
C LEU A 166 -8.12 2.16 -8.18
N ALA A 167 -8.24 2.67 -6.95
CA ALA A 167 -7.42 2.27 -5.82
C ALA A 167 -8.18 2.46 -4.49
N PRO A 168 -7.79 1.74 -3.44
CA PRO A 168 -8.07 2.15 -2.06
C PRO A 168 -7.60 3.59 -1.83
N GLY A 169 -8.36 4.38 -1.07
CA GLY A 169 -7.98 5.73 -0.64
C GLY A 169 -7.08 5.74 0.59
N GLU A 170 -7.12 4.67 1.37
CA GLU A 170 -6.37 4.49 2.60
C GLU A 170 -6.11 3.01 2.87
N LEU A 171 -5.31 2.71 3.91
CA LEU A 171 -4.98 1.35 4.32
C LEU A 171 -4.27 0.56 3.20
N PHE A 172 -3.34 1.22 2.50
CA PHE A 172 -2.66 0.68 1.32
C PHE A 172 -1.89 -0.61 1.59
N LEU A 173 -1.60 -0.92 2.86
CA LEU A 173 -0.88 -2.11 3.28
C LEU A 173 -1.79 -3.34 3.49
N THR A 174 -3.07 -3.12 3.81
CA THR A 174 -4.00 -4.19 4.23
C THR A 174 -5.28 -4.24 3.41
N SER A 175 -5.48 -3.31 2.48
CA SER A 175 -6.76 -3.14 1.80
C SER A 175 -6.71 -3.29 0.27
N PRO A 176 -6.11 -4.35 -0.30
CA PRO A 176 -6.06 -4.53 -1.75
C PRO A 176 -7.43 -4.85 -2.35
N PHE A 177 -7.54 -4.87 -3.68
CA PHE A 177 -8.65 -5.53 -4.36
C PHE A 177 -8.45 -7.04 -4.41
N VAL A 178 -9.57 -7.77 -4.37
CA VAL A 178 -9.64 -9.23 -4.46
C VAL A 178 -10.74 -9.66 -5.43
N PRO A 179 -10.66 -10.85 -6.05
CA PRO A 179 -11.75 -11.38 -6.84
C PRO A 179 -12.97 -11.63 -5.96
N CYS A 180 -14.16 -11.35 -6.47
CA CYS A 180 -15.38 -11.52 -5.71
C CYS A 180 -16.56 -11.84 -6.63
N GLY A 181 -16.91 -13.13 -6.73
CA GLY A 181 -17.93 -13.60 -7.67
C GLY A 181 -17.48 -13.36 -9.11
N GLU A 182 -18.37 -12.76 -9.92
CA GLU A 182 -18.06 -12.34 -11.31
C GLU A 182 -17.28 -11.02 -11.39
N GLY A 183 -16.99 -10.40 -10.24
CA GLY A 183 -16.36 -9.09 -10.17
C GLY A 183 -15.18 -9.06 -9.22
N PHE A 184 -14.97 -7.91 -8.60
CA PHE A 184 -13.92 -7.67 -7.62
C PHE A 184 -14.45 -6.78 -6.51
N GLY A 185 -13.77 -6.76 -5.37
CA GLY A 185 -14.09 -5.82 -4.31
C GLY A 185 -12.87 -5.39 -3.54
N ARG A 186 -12.97 -4.27 -2.85
CA ARG A 186 -11.91 -3.81 -1.95
C ARG A 186 -11.97 -4.64 -0.66
N ALA A 187 -10.90 -5.38 -0.40
CA ALA A 187 -10.73 -6.12 0.83
C ALA A 187 -10.28 -5.21 1.97
N LEU A 188 -10.54 -5.61 3.20
CA LEU A 188 -9.76 -5.22 4.36
C LEU A 188 -9.33 -6.51 5.05
N ALA A 189 -8.05 -6.86 4.87
CA ALA A 189 -7.46 -8.09 5.41
C ALA A 189 -7.02 -7.91 6.86
N GLY A 190 -7.09 -8.99 7.63
CA GLY A 190 -6.64 -9.02 9.02
C GLY A 190 -7.49 -9.92 9.91
N ASP A 191 -6.98 -10.16 11.10
CA ASP A 191 -7.64 -10.94 12.15
C ASP A 191 -8.08 -10.04 13.30
N PHE A 192 -9.13 -9.26 13.06
CA PHE A 192 -9.74 -8.36 14.04
C PHE A 192 -11.20 -8.75 14.30
N PRO A 193 -11.65 -8.75 15.57
CA PRO A 193 -13.00 -9.20 15.94
C PRO A 193 -14.10 -8.17 15.63
N ALA A 194 -13.72 -6.91 15.39
CA ALA A 194 -14.65 -5.81 15.16
C ALA A 194 -14.03 -4.69 14.30
N ILE A 195 -14.89 -3.94 13.61
CA ILE A 195 -14.55 -2.64 13.02
C ILE A 195 -15.07 -1.53 13.94
N PRO A 196 -14.22 -0.59 14.38
CA PRO A 196 -14.65 0.53 15.21
C PRO A 196 -15.68 1.42 14.50
N LYS A 197 -16.62 1.95 15.29
CA LYS A 197 -17.54 3.01 14.84
C LYS A 197 -16.76 4.20 14.26
N GLY A 198 -17.28 4.77 13.17
CA GLY A 198 -16.70 5.91 12.47
C GLY A 198 -15.58 5.53 11.50
N THR A 199 -15.26 4.24 11.36
CA THR A 199 -14.33 3.77 10.32
C THR A 199 -14.95 4.03 8.95
N VAL A 200 -14.20 4.73 8.08
CA VAL A 200 -14.58 4.99 6.69
C VAL A 200 -13.60 4.26 5.77
N LEU A 201 -14.15 3.47 4.86
CA LEU A 201 -13.40 2.85 3.76
C LEU A 201 -13.77 3.56 2.45
N SER A 202 -12.85 4.34 1.87
CA SER A 202 -12.99 5.05 0.59
C SER A 202 -12.27 4.37 -0.58
N THR A 203 -12.99 3.99 -1.63
CA THR A 203 -12.40 3.55 -2.92
C THR A 203 -12.46 4.70 -3.90
N TRP A 204 -11.31 5.09 -4.45
CA TRP A 204 -11.18 6.20 -5.37
C TRP A 204 -11.19 5.71 -6.81
N ILE A 205 -11.94 6.39 -7.66
CA ILE A 205 -12.11 6.08 -9.07
C ILE A 205 -11.85 7.35 -9.88
N ALA A 206 -10.88 7.32 -10.78
CA ALA A 206 -10.59 8.39 -11.72
C ALA A 206 -10.96 7.96 -13.14
N VAL A 207 -11.63 8.84 -13.88
CA VAL A 207 -11.88 8.67 -15.32
C VAL A 207 -10.79 9.36 -16.12
N GLY A 208 -10.41 8.81 -17.29
CA GLY A 208 -9.53 9.45 -18.26
C GLY A 208 -9.84 9.02 -19.69
N GLU A 209 -9.26 9.70 -20.67
CA GLU A 209 -9.37 9.33 -22.09
C GLU A 209 -8.41 8.19 -22.46
N SER A 210 -7.36 7.97 -21.67
CA SER A 210 -6.44 6.84 -21.78
C SER A 210 -6.15 6.20 -20.41
N PRO A 211 -5.64 4.95 -20.38
CA PRO A 211 -5.19 4.29 -19.15
C PRO A 211 -4.21 5.13 -18.34
N GLU A 212 -3.23 5.75 -19.01
CA GLU A 212 -2.20 6.57 -18.39
C GLU A 212 -2.79 7.82 -17.75
N GLU A 213 -3.69 8.50 -18.46
CA GLU A 213 -4.34 9.72 -17.96
C GLU A 213 -5.19 9.42 -16.72
N ALA A 214 -6.00 8.36 -16.75
CA ALA A 214 -6.81 7.94 -15.62
C ALA A 214 -5.93 7.61 -14.40
N LEU A 215 -4.83 6.88 -14.61
CA LEU A 215 -3.91 6.50 -13.55
C LEU A 215 -3.15 7.70 -12.96
N LEU A 216 -2.66 8.61 -13.80
CA LEU A 216 -2.01 9.84 -13.34
C LEU A 216 -2.98 10.71 -12.54
N ARG A 217 -4.21 10.87 -13.03
CA ARG A 217 -5.27 11.62 -12.34
C ARG A 217 -5.61 11.00 -10.98
N LEU A 218 -5.73 9.68 -10.89
CA LEU A 218 -5.91 8.98 -9.61
C LEU A 218 -4.74 9.27 -8.67
N GLY A 219 -3.50 9.17 -9.17
CA GLY A 219 -2.30 9.45 -8.39
C GLY A 219 -2.19 10.91 -7.93
N GLU A 220 -2.66 11.87 -8.71
CA GLU A 220 -2.77 13.27 -8.28
C GLU A 220 -3.81 13.45 -7.18
N ALA A 221 -4.98 12.83 -7.34
CA ALA A 221 -6.08 12.90 -6.38
C ALA A 221 -5.68 12.31 -5.01
N LEU A 222 -5.02 11.14 -5.00
CA LEU A 222 -4.50 10.50 -3.77
C LEU A 222 -3.36 11.29 -3.10
N ARG A 223 -2.71 12.20 -3.85
CA ARG A 223 -1.60 13.05 -3.35
C ARG A 223 -2.03 14.49 -3.14
N ALA A 224 -3.32 14.81 -3.13
CA ALA A 224 -3.80 16.19 -3.02
C ALA A 224 -3.22 16.92 -1.79
N ASP A 225 -3.09 16.20 -0.67
CA ASP A 225 -2.52 16.71 0.59
C ASP A 225 -1.01 16.40 0.76
N ALA A 226 -0.37 15.78 -0.24
CA ALA A 226 1.04 15.48 -0.18
C ALA A 226 1.88 16.77 -0.31
N PRO A 227 3.00 16.91 0.44
CA PRO A 227 3.91 18.04 0.27
C PRO A 227 4.42 18.14 -1.18
N LYS A 228 4.10 19.24 -1.87
CA LYS A 228 4.58 19.51 -3.24
C LYS A 228 6.10 19.74 -3.27
N GLY A 229 6.77 19.22 -4.31
CA GLY A 229 8.10 19.68 -4.74
C GLY A 229 9.31 19.31 -3.89
N LYS A 230 9.23 18.38 -2.93
CA LYS A 230 10.39 18.02 -2.09
C LYS A 230 11.25 16.87 -2.61
N TRP A 231 10.68 15.98 -3.43
CA TRP A 231 11.30 14.69 -3.76
C TRP A 231 12.22 14.76 -4.98
N GLU A 232 11.90 15.60 -5.98
CA GLU A 232 12.64 15.74 -7.23
C GLU A 232 14.08 16.26 -7.01
N ALA A 233 14.27 17.04 -5.95
CA ALA A 233 15.59 17.52 -5.51
C ALA A 233 16.35 16.51 -4.64
N SER A 234 15.75 15.37 -4.27
CA SER A 234 16.41 14.34 -3.46
C SER A 234 17.63 13.80 -4.22
N PRO A 235 18.78 13.56 -3.54
CA PRO A 235 19.93 12.89 -4.15
C PRO A 235 19.57 11.54 -4.79
N LEU A 236 18.54 10.87 -4.29
CA LEU A 236 18.04 9.59 -4.81
C LEU A 236 17.48 9.71 -6.24
N LEU A 237 16.82 10.82 -6.56
CA LEU A 237 16.16 11.03 -7.87
C LEU A 237 16.98 11.91 -8.82
N SER A 238 17.98 12.63 -8.29
CA SER A 238 18.77 13.62 -9.05
C SER A 238 20.21 13.18 -9.36
N ARG A 239 20.67 12.03 -8.83
CA ARG A 239 22.06 11.56 -9.02
C ARG A 239 22.14 10.05 -9.25
N LEU A 240 23.25 9.61 -9.84
CA LEU A 240 23.56 8.18 -10.00
C LEU A 240 24.05 7.60 -8.67
N GLY A 241 23.43 6.51 -8.20
CA GLY A 241 23.86 5.76 -7.03
C GLY A 241 24.71 4.55 -7.39
N TYR A 242 25.67 4.19 -6.53
CA TYR A 242 26.35 2.90 -6.59
C TYR A 242 25.88 2.00 -5.45
N TRP A 243 25.34 0.82 -5.77
CA TRP A 243 24.71 -0.09 -4.81
C TRP A 243 25.52 -1.38 -4.64
N ASN A 244 25.62 -1.90 -3.42
CA ASN A 244 26.18 -3.23 -3.14
C ASN A 244 25.14 -4.36 -3.24
N ALA A 245 23.94 -4.06 -3.74
CA ALA A 245 22.86 -5.00 -4.04
C ALA A 245 22.47 -4.88 -5.51
N TYR A 246 22.63 -5.95 -6.29
CA TYR A 246 22.26 -6.00 -7.71
C TYR A 246 20.88 -6.64 -7.89
N GLY A 247 19.82 -5.92 -7.51
CA GLY A 247 18.45 -6.42 -7.62
C GLY A 247 18.17 -7.57 -6.66
N SER A 248 18.20 -8.81 -7.15
CA SER A 248 17.83 -10.03 -6.39
C SER A 248 19.00 -10.79 -5.75
N TYR A 249 20.25 -10.38 -5.99
CA TYR A 249 21.44 -11.05 -5.45
C TYR A 249 22.11 -10.21 -4.36
N TYR A 250 22.20 -10.80 -3.16
CA TYR A 250 22.98 -10.27 -2.03
C TYR A 250 24.47 -10.43 -2.32
N THR A 251 25.01 -9.55 -3.17
CA THR A 251 26.45 -9.56 -3.45
C THR A 251 27.29 -9.26 -2.24
N GLU A 252 26.71 -8.70 -1.18
CA GLU A 252 27.38 -8.57 0.11
C GLU A 252 27.98 -9.89 0.64
N LEU A 253 27.35 -11.05 0.35
CA LEU A 253 27.87 -12.36 0.77
C LEU A 253 29.12 -12.80 0.00
N ILE A 254 29.36 -12.22 -1.17
CA ILE A 254 30.43 -12.60 -2.11
C ILE A 254 31.50 -11.50 -2.21
N HIS A 255 31.06 -10.25 -2.15
CA HIS A 255 31.80 -9.02 -2.30
C HIS A 255 31.37 -8.03 -1.21
N PRO A 256 31.80 -8.25 0.04
CA PRO A 256 31.39 -7.41 1.15
C PRO A 256 31.81 -5.96 0.94
N MET A 257 30.86 -5.05 1.09
CA MET A 257 31.08 -3.63 0.95
C MET A 257 31.62 -3.05 2.26
N GLU A 258 32.93 -3.15 2.46
CA GLU A 258 33.63 -2.65 3.65
C GLU A 258 34.16 -1.21 3.46
N GLU A 259 34.57 -0.58 4.57
CA GLU A 259 35.14 0.76 4.60
C GLU A 259 36.25 0.99 3.54
N LYS A 260 37.24 0.07 3.47
CA LYS A 260 38.36 0.18 2.52
C LYS A 260 37.88 0.19 1.06
N THR A 261 36.85 -0.60 0.77
CA THR A 261 36.28 -0.75 -0.58
C THR A 261 35.56 0.54 -0.98
N LEU A 262 34.77 1.12 -0.07
CA LEU A 262 34.07 2.39 -0.32
C LEU A 262 35.04 3.54 -0.58
N LEU A 263 36.13 3.62 0.20
CA LEU A 263 37.17 4.62 -0.01
C LEU A 263 37.87 4.45 -1.37
N ALA A 264 38.22 3.22 -1.73
CA ALA A 264 38.85 2.91 -3.01
C ALA A 264 37.93 3.21 -4.20
N LEU A 265 36.64 2.84 -4.11
CA LEU A 265 35.64 3.13 -5.14
C LEU A 265 35.42 4.64 -5.30
N ALA A 266 35.33 5.39 -4.22
CA ALA A 266 35.18 6.85 -4.29
C ALA A 266 36.38 7.52 -4.97
N GLU A 267 37.59 7.04 -4.70
CA GLU A 267 38.79 7.51 -5.38
C GLU A 267 38.76 7.16 -6.87
N GLU A 268 38.43 5.91 -7.20
CA GLU A 268 38.32 5.42 -8.58
C GLU A 268 37.29 6.22 -9.39
N PHE A 269 36.10 6.47 -8.81
CA PHE A 269 35.07 7.29 -9.46
C PHE A 269 35.56 8.70 -9.71
N ARG A 270 36.31 9.29 -8.78
CA ARG A 270 36.89 10.62 -8.96
C ARG A 270 37.93 10.64 -10.08
N GLN A 271 38.83 9.66 -10.10
CA GLN A 271 39.88 9.54 -11.13
C GLN A 271 39.29 9.33 -12.52
N LYS A 272 38.27 8.47 -12.62
CA LYS A 272 37.56 8.16 -13.87
C LYS A 272 36.45 9.16 -14.24
N LYS A 273 36.21 10.18 -13.40
CA LYS A 273 35.16 11.18 -13.57
C LYS A 273 33.75 10.56 -13.73
N ILE A 274 33.48 9.49 -13.00
CA ILE A 274 32.15 8.85 -12.95
C ILE A 274 31.30 9.64 -11.94
N PRO A 275 30.14 10.19 -12.32
CA PRO A 275 29.37 11.12 -11.49
C PRO A 275 28.47 10.38 -10.48
N VAL A 276 29.06 9.54 -9.63
CA VAL A 276 28.34 8.88 -8.54
C VAL A 276 28.03 9.91 -7.45
N GLY A 277 26.78 9.97 -7.03
CA GLY A 277 26.26 10.95 -6.09
C GLY A 277 26.00 10.42 -4.69
N TYR A 278 25.96 9.09 -4.50
CA TYR A 278 25.77 8.42 -3.21
C TYR A 278 26.14 6.93 -3.29
N PHE A 279 26.35 6.31 -2.13
CA PHE A 279 26.43 4.86 -1.99
C PHE A 279 25.13 4.29 -1.42
N GLY A 280 24.56 3.27 -2.07
CA GLY A 280 23.46 2.49 -1.54
C GLY A 280 23.97 1.23 -0.84
N LEU A 281 23.67 1.08 0.44
CA LEU A 281 24.22 -0.01 1.27
C LEU A 281 23.13 -0.92 1.81
N ASP A 282 23.20 -2.18 1.41
CA ASP A 282 22.50 -3.32 1.99
C ASP A 282 23.37 -4.03 3.04
N LEU A 283 22.73 -4.61 4.06
CA LEU A 283 23.32 -5.36 5.17
C LEU A 283 24.53 -4.64 5.80
N TRP A 284 24.43 -3.33 5.97
CA TRP A 284 25.48 -2.47 6.54
C TRP A 284 25.55 -2.53 8.08
N TYR A 285 24.61 -3.25 8.70
CA TYR A 285 24.38 -3.29 10.14
C TYR A 285 24.42 -4.72 10.71
N PRO A 286 24.59 -4.88 12.04
CA PRO A 286 24.48 -6.18 12.70
C PRO A 286 23.06 -6.77 12.65
N TYR A 287 22.94 -8.03 12.24
CA TYR A 287 21.67 -8.75 12.17
C TYR A 287 21.74 -10.12 12.88
N GLU A 288 20.58 -10.66 13.23
CA GLU A 288 20.44 -12.02 13.77
C GLU A 288 20.40 -13.04 12.64
N ARG A 289 19.59 -12.76 11.63
CA ARG A 289 19.51 -13.45 10.34
C ARG A 289 19.26 -12.41 9.25
N ILE A 290 19.55 -12.73 8.00
CA ILE A 290 19.22 -11.84 6.88
C ILE A 290 17.72 -11.50 6.95
N GLY A 291 17.40 -10.22 6.83
CA GLY A 291 16.04 -9.71 7.01
C GLY A 291 15.66 -9.37 8.46
N ARG A 292 16.49 -9.64 9.48
CA ARG A 292 16.24 -9.33 10.91
C ARG A 292 17.43 -8.63 11.59
N ALA A 293 17.45 -7.31 11.53
CA ALA A 293 18.41 -6.41 12.16
C ALA A 293 18.38 -6.52 13.70
N LYS A 294 19.55 -6.49 14.33
CA LYS A 294 19.64 -6.29 15.78
C LYS A 294 19.65 -4.80 16.12
N VAL A 295 20.25 -3.99 15.26
CA VAL A 295 20.38 -2.54 15.40
C VAL A 295 20.68 -1.96 14.01
N PHE A 296 20.30 -0.72 13.74
CA PHE A 296 20.63 -0.01 12.50
C PHE A 296 21.78 0.97 12.73
N ARG A 297 22.92 0.41 13.13
CA ARG A 297 24.22 1.11 13.27
C ARG A 297 25.27 0.40 12.42
N PRO A 298 26.35 1.08 11.99
CA PRO A 298 27.37 0.46 11.16
C PRO A 298 27.94 -0.78 11.84
N ASP A 299 28.00 -1.91 11.14
CA ASP A 299 28.65 -3.11 11.67
C ASP A 299 30.14 -2.79 11.91
N PRO A 300 30.63 -2.84 13.17
CA PRO A 300 32.00 -2.46 13.49
C PRO A 300 33.04 -3.38 12.82
N ARG A 301 32.65 -4.56 12.34
CA ARG A 301 33.53 -5.43 11.56
C ARG A 301 33.77 -4.91 10.14
N LYS A 302 32.76 -4.24 9.56
CA LYS A 302 32.80 -3.70 8.18
C LYS A 302 33.23 -2.23 8.15
N TYR A 303 32.80 -1.47 9.15
CA TYR A 303 32.99 -0.03 9.27
C TYR A 303 33.49 0.30 10.69
N PRO A 304 34.74 -0.07 11.03
CA PRO A 304 35.28 0.11 12.37
C PRO A 304 35.28 1.57 12.84
N ARG A 305 35.21 2.53 11.91
CA ARG A 305 35.16 3.97 12.19
C ARG A 305 33.80 4.62 11.93
N GLY A 306 32.78 3.79 11.69
CA GLY A 306 31.44 4.25 11.29
C GLY A 306 31.37 4.72 9.83
N LEU A 307 30.15 4.98 9.36
CA LEU A 307 29.90 5.48 8.01
C LEU A 307 30.16 6.99 7.91
N ARG A 308 29.96 7.73 9.01
CA ARG A 308 30.24 9.16 9.09
C ARG A 308 31.65 9.52 8.63
N GLU A 309 32.68 8.79 9.08
CA GLU A 309 34.07 9.07 8.69
C GLU A 309 34.29 8.83 7.19
N ILE A 310 33.62 7.81 6.63
CA ILE A 310 33.66 7.52 5.19
C ILE A 310 33.01 8.66 4.40
N ARG A 311 31.85 9.16 4.83
CA ARG A 311 31.21 10.32 4.22
C ARG A 311 32.13 11.54 4.26
N GLU A 312 32.77 11.83 5.38
CA GLU A 312 33.66 12.98 5.53
C GLU A 312 34.85 12.92 4.56
N LYS A 313 35.43 11.73 4.35
CA LYS A 313 36.55 11.50 3.41
C LYS A 313 36.13 11.52 1.95
N THR A 314 35.00 10.88 1.63
CA THR A 314 34.56 10.69 0.24
C THR A 314 33.67 11.82 -0.27
N ARG A 315 33.02 12.55 0.64
CA ARG A 315 31.93 13.50 0.39
C ARG A 315 30.70 12.88 -0.26
N LEU A 316 30.57 11.55 -0.21
CA LEU A 316 29.42 10.82 -0.72
C LEU A 316 28.48 10.44 0.43
N PRO A 317 27.18 10.81 0.38
CA PRO A 317 26.19 10.37 1.35
C PRO A 317 25.75 8.92 1.10
N PHE A 318 24.90 8.41 1.99
CA PHE A 318 24.39 7.04 1.92
C PHE A 318 22.89 6.95 1.70
N VAL A 319 22.46 5.91 0.99
CA VAL A 319 21.09 5.38 1.05
C VAL A 319 21.17 4.04 1.76
N LEU A 320 20.50 3.94 2.91
CA LEU A 320 20.71 2.82 3.84
C LEU A 320 19.50 1.89 3.83
N HIS A 321 19.75 0.60 3.59
CA HIS A 321 18.73 -0.43 3.68
C HIS A 321 18.28 -0.65 5.12
N LEU A 322 16.98 -0.90 5.31
CA LEU A 322 16.36 -1.33 6.56
C LEU A 322 15.58 -2.64 6.34
N SER A 323 15.91 -3.65 7.14
CA SER A 323 15.15 -4.90 7.23
C SER A 323 14.19 -4.90 8.42
N ALA A 324 13.66 -6.08 8.78
CA ALA A 324 12.93 -6.21 10.03
C ALA A 324 13.78 -6.04 11.27
N LEU A 325 13.19 -5.57 12.37
CA LEU A 325 13.81 -5.69 13.68
C LEU A 325 13.71 -7.15 14.15
N SER A 326 14.82 -7.68 14.67
CA SER A 326 14.84 -8.96 15.40
C SER A 326 14.03 -8.83 16.68
N GLU A 327 13.42 -9.92 17.14
CA GLU A 327 12.77 -10.00 18.45
C GLU A 327 13.72 -9.67 19.61
N LYS A 328 15.03 -9.88 19.41
CA LYS A 328 16.10 -9.58 20.37
C LYS A 328 16.93 -8.37 19.93
N ASN A 329 16.29 -7.39 19.31
CA ASN A 329 16.95 -6.16 18.90
C ASN A 329 17.50 -5.37 20.12
N LEU A 330 18.50 -4.54 19.86
CA LEU A 330 19.21 -3.76 20.88
C LEU A 330 18.49 -2.46 21.25
N TYR A 331 17.44 -2.08 20.51
CA TYR A 331 16.57 -0.97 20.90
C TYR A 331 15.59 -1.37 22.01
N GLY A 332 15.42 -2.68 22.28
CA GLY A 332 14.44 -3.18 23.24
C GLY A 332 12.99 -2.93 22.81
N ALA A 333 12.76 -2.61 21.53
CA ALA A 333 11.47 -2.24 21.00
C ALA A 333 10.73 -3.46 20.42
N ASP A 334 9.40 -3.42 20.50
CA ASP A 334 8.57 -4.27 19.64
C ASP A 334 8.68 -3.73 18.21
N GLY A 335 8.91 -4.60 17.22
CA GLY A 335 9.03 -4.19 15.81
C GLY A 335 7.77 -3.48 15.28
N THR A 336 6.62 -3.67 15.93
CA THR A 336 5.38 -2.95 15.61
C THR A 336 5.27 -1.56 16.18
N ASP A 337 6.15 -1.18 17.11
CA ASP A 337 6.12 0.15 17.72
C ASP A 337 6.79 1.17 16.77
N PRO A 338 6.04 2.11 16.18
CA PRO A 338 6.63 3.09 15.28
C PRO A 338 7.59 4.05 15.98
N ALA A 339 7.52 4.23 17.30
CA ALA A 339 8.34 5.21 18.02
C ALA A 339 9.84 4.91 17.92
N VAL A 340 10.22 3.64 17.78
CA VAL A 340 11.63 3.24 17.62
C VAL A 340 12.28 3.88 16.38
N TYR A 341 11.49 4.20 15.35
CA TYR A 341 12.02 4.79 14.13
C TYR A 341 12.53 6.22 14.32
N GLU A 342 12.13 6.94 15.37
CA GLU A 342 12.70 8.25 15.69
C GLU A 342 14.19 8.14 16.06
N GLU A 343 14.52 7.17 16.92
CA GLU A 343 15.92 6.86 17.28
C GLU A 343 16.69 6.38 16.05
N ILE A 344 16.13 5.44 15.29
CA ILE A 344 16.76 4.89 14.08
C ILE A 344 17.03 6.00 13.05
N ALA A 345 16.08 6.91 12.82
CA ALA A 345 16.24 8.01 11.87
C ALA A 345 17.33 8.98 12.31
N ALA A 346 17.44 9.27 13.61
CA ALA A 346 18.50 10.10 14.17
C ALA A 346 19.89 9.47 13.94
N GLU A 347 20.04 8.18 14.22
CA GLU A 347 21.29 7.44 14.01
C GLU A 347 21.71 7.41 12.54
N ILE A 348 20.77 7.11 11.65
CA ILE A 348 21.01 7.10 10.19
C ILE A 348 21.47 8.46 9.70
N LYS A 349 20.85 9.54 10.18
CA LYS A 349 21.22 10.91 9.83
C LYS A 349 22.62 11.25 10.33
N GLU A 350 22.98 10.85 11.55
CA GLU A 350 24.33 11.05 12.10
C GLU A 350 25.40 10.39 11.23
N GLU A 351 25.15 9.15 10.80
CA GLU A 351 26.01 8.37 9.91
C GLU A 351 26.06 8.90 8.47
N GLY A 352 25.17 9.82 8.10
CA GLY A 352 25.15 10.44 6.78
C GLY A 352 24.21 9.83 5.76
N GLY A 353 23.20 9.08 6.24
CA GLY A 353 22.06 8.70 5.42
C GLY A 353 21.29 9.91 4.92
N VAL A 354 20.96 9.92 3.63
CA VAL A 354 20.08 10.91 2.99
C VAL A 354 18.74 10.32 2.56
N ALA A 355 18.64 8.98 2.56
CA ALA A 355 17.39 8.25 2.39
C ALA A 355 17.54 6.85 3.01
N VAL A 356 16.41 6.22 3.25
CA VAL A 356 16.34 4.82 3.65
C VAL A 356 15.57 4.01 2.62
N TRP A 357 16.01 2.78 2.41
CA TRP A 357 15.28 1.80 1.61
C TRP A 357 14.77 0.73 2.57
N HIS A 358 13.48 0.75 2.86
CA HIS A 358 12.86 -0.28 3.68
C HIS A 358 12.38 -1.43 2.80
N ASP A 359 13.03 -2.59 2.90
CA ASP A 359 12.68 -3.75 2.10
C ASP A 359 11.63 -4.61 2.82
N TRP A 360 10.97 -5.51 2.09
CA TRP A 360 10.09 -6.54 2.65
C TRP A 360 8.93 -6.05 3.54
N LEU A 361 8.42 -4.82 3.34
CA LEU A 361 7.26 -4.28 4.08
C LEU A 361 6.04 -5.21 4.10
N ARG A 362 5.85 -5.97 3.02
CA ARG A 362 4.80 -7.00 2.91
C ARG A 362 5.07 -8.19 3.83
N THR A 363 6.31 -8.69 3.86
CA THR A 363 6.72 -9.80 4.72
C THR A 363 6.72 -9.43 6.19
N TRP A 364 6.92 -8.15 6.51
CA TRP A 364 6.71 -7.63 7.85
C TRP A 364 5.29 -7.87 8.36
N GLN A 365 4.27 -7.54 7.56
CA GLN A 365 2.88 -7.82 7.92
C GLN A 365 2.63 -9.32 8.08
N PHE A 366 3.26 -10.15 7.24
CA PHE A 366 3.18 -11.60 7.33
C PHE A 366 3.81 -12.17 8.62
N VAL A 367 4.99 -11.70 9.03
CA VAL A 367 5.70 -12.22 10.22
C VAL A 367 5.29 -11.53 11.52
N THR A 368 4.44 -10.51 11.46
CA THR A 368 4.03 -9.73 12.63
C THR A 368 2.50 -9.63 12.71
N PRO A 369 1.81 -10.69 13.19
CA PRO A 369 0.35 -10.77 13.22
C PRO A 369 -0.34 -9.61 13.96
N LYS A 370 0.36 -8.97 14.91
CA LYS A 370 -0.13 -7.76 15.60
C LYS A 370 -0.44 -6.59 14.65
N LEU A 371 0.23 -6.49 13.51
CA LEU A 371 -0.08 -5.47 12.49
C LEU A 371 -1.41 -5.74 11.78
N LEU A 372 -1.94 -6.97 11.90
CA LEU A 372 -3.18 -7.43 11.29
C LEU A 372 -4.29 -7.66 12.33
N SER A 373 -4.03 -7.48 13.63
CA SER A 373 -5.02 -7.67 14.69
C SER A 373 -5.92 -6.46 14.96
N ASP A 374 -5.64 -5.34 14.31
CA ASP A 374 -6.43 -4.11 14.34
C ASP A 374 -6.42 -3.52 12.92
N PRO A 375 -7.57 -3.04 12.40
CA PRO A 375 -7.68 -2.53 11.02
C PRO A 375 -6.65 -1.47 10.63
N TRP A 376 -6.13 -0.72 11.62
CA TRP A 376 -5.28 0.45 11.42
C TRP A 376 -3.85 0.23 11.95
N ALA A 377 -3.52 -0.93 12.52
CA ALA A 377 -2.20 -1.15 13.11
C ALA A 377 -1.07 -1.02 12.09
N ALA A 378 -1.17 -1.70 10.94
CA ALA A 378 -0.20 -1.58 9.85
C ALA A 378 -0.06 -0.14 9.34
N GLU A 379 -1.17 0.58 9.19
CA GLU A 379 -1.18 1.97 8.71
C GLU A 379 -0.54 2.93 9.71
N ARG A 380 -0.86 2.82 11.00
CA ARG A 380 -0.24 3.64 12.06
C ARG A 380 1.26 3.36 12.18
N TRP A 381 1.65 2.09 12.12
CA TRP A 381 3.05 1.67 12.12
C TRP A 381 3.81 2.29 10.95
N PHE A 382 3.31 2.13 9.72
CA PHE A 382 3.94 2.68 8.53
C PHE A 382 3.97 4.20 8.51
N SER A 383 2.86 4.84 8.90
CA SER A 383 2.78 6.29 9.03
C SER A 383 3.78 6.85 10.04
N GLY A 384 3.91 6.23 11.21
CA GLY A 384 4.87 6.63 12.23
C GLY A 384 6.31 6.46 11.77
N MET A 385 6.63 5.34 11.11
CA MET A 385 7.92 5.16 10.43
C MET A 385 8.18 6.28 9.40
N CYS A 386 7.24 6.55 8.50
CA CYS A 386 7.39 7.61 7.51
C CYS A 386 7.56 9.00 8.13
N GLN A 387 6.91 9.27 9.27
CA GLN A 387 7.05 10.54 9.99
C GLN A 387 8.44 10.72 10.58
N ALA A 388 9.05 9.67 11.13
CA ALA A 388 10.40 9.72 11.68
C ALA A 388 11.48 10.09 10.65
N PHE A 389 11.26 9.77 9.37
CA PHE A 389 12.20 10.06 8.26
C PHE A 389 11.89 11.33 7.46
N ARG A 390 10.97 12.20 7.94
CA ARG A 390 10.74 13.53 7.36
C ARG A 390 11.78 14.53 7.85
#